data_AF-K9TRQ0-F1
#
_entry.id   AF-K9TRQ0-F1
#
_cell.length_a   1.000
_cell.length_b   1.000
_cell.length_c   1.000
_cell.angle_alpha   90.00
_cell.angle_beta   90.00
_cell.angle_gamma   90.00
#
_symmetry.space_group_name_H-M   'P 1'
#
loop_
_entity.id
_entity.type
_entity.pdbx_description
1 polymer ?
#
loop_
_entity_poly.entity_id
_entity_poly.type
_entity_poly.pdbx_seq_one_letter_code
_entity_poly.pdbx_strand_id
1 'polypeptide(L)'
;MSNKKMGGKLSKLSQFSGIRQGSEPVEPEAETLCAPTNAQSPSQDKAKRKTPSDKETQVTLNIKISRRQKDWLSDTAQTIRDNNEGPVAPADRVYPQHLIQVAIDLLKSNEVDWSKIRNVEELRGHLKL
;
A
#
# COMPACT_ATOMS: atom_id res chain seq x y z
N MET A 1 -34.90 49.55 27.24
CA MET A 1 -34.47 48.18 27.55
C MET A 1 -35.36 47.20 26.78
N SER A 2 -34.79 46.39 25.89
CA SER A 2 -35.48 45.26 25.26
C SER A 2 -34.44 44.28 24.72
N ASN A 3 -34.07 43.29 25.55
CA ASN A 3 -33.23 42.17 25.14
C ASN A 3 -34.14 41.07 24.56
N LYS A 4 -34.08 40.84 23.25
CA LYS A 4 -34.72 39.67 22.62
C LYS A 4 -33.66 38.70 22.13
N LYS A 5 -33.44 37.69 22.96
CA LYS A 5 -32.63 36.49 22.73
C LYS A 5 -33.45 35.54 21.84
N MET A 6 -32.95 35.17 20.66
CA MET A 6 -33.46 34.02 19.91
C MET A 6 -32.28 33.19 19.38
N GLY A 7 -31.90 32.20 20.18
CA GLY A 7 -31.23 31.01 19.66
C GLY A 7 -32.23 30.13 18.91
N GLY A 8 -31.70 29.26 18.04
CA GLY A 8 -32.46 28.14 17.49
C GLY A 8 -32.36 27.98 15.99
N LYS A 9 -31.18 27.57 15.48
CA LYS A 9 -31.07 26.85 14.20
C LYS A 9 -30.00 25.75 14.33
N LEU A 10 -30.30 24.74 15.14
CA LEU A 10 -29.58 23.46 15.19
C LEU A 10 -30.59 22.31 15.08
N SER A 11 -31.35 22.31 13.98
CA SER A 11 -32.29 21.23 13.67
C SER A 11 -32.24 20.93 12.18
N LYS A 12 -31.27 20.09 11.80
CA LYS A 12 -31.28 19.30 10.55
C LYS A 12 -30.15 18.26 10.57
N LEU A 13 -30.30 17.26 11.45
CA LEU A 13 -29.50 16.04 11.44
C LEU A 13 -30.38 14.79 11.65
N SER A 14 -31.58 14.80 11.05
CA SER A 14 -32.45 13.62 10.99
C SER A 14 -32.83 13.35 9.54
N GLN A 15 -31.88 12.78 8.78
CA GLN A 15 -32.18 11.96 7.59
C GLN A 15 -31.09 10.89 7.44
N PHE A 16 -31.13 9.90 8.32
CA PHE A 16 -30.45 8.63 8.09
C PHE A 16 -31.42 7.50 8.47
N SER A 17 -32.47 7.36 7.67
CA SER A 17 -33.39 6.21 7.71
C SER A 17 -33.26 5.45 6.40
N GLY A 18 -32.32 4.52 6.36
CA GLY A 18 -32.02 3.71 5.17
C GLY A 18 -31.51 2.30 5.47
N ILE A 19 -31.69 1.79 6.69
CA ILE A 19 -31.34 0.40 7.01
C ILE A 19 -32.57 -0.45 6.69
N ARG A 20 -32.57 -1.07 5.50
CA ARG A 20 -33.49 -2.17 5.19
C ARG A 20 -33.05 -3.39 5.99
N GLN A 21 -34.01 -3.95 6.70
CA GLN A 21 -33.93 -5.13 7.56
C GLN A 21 -34.61 -6.30 6.83
N GLY A 22 -34.01 -7.49 6.90
CA GLY A 22 -34.50 -8.77 6.33
C GLY A 22 -33.51 -9.33 5.30
N SER A 23 -33.05 -10.59 5.33
CA SER A 23 -33.52 -11.83 5.97
C SER A 23 -32.34 -12.81 6.17
N GLU A 24 -32.39 -13.68 7.19
CA GLU A 24 -31.48 -14.83 7.38
C GLU A 24 -31.84 -16.04 6.44
N PRO A 25 -31.26 -17.25 6.59
CA PRO A 25 -30.18 -17.81 5.78
C PRO A 25 -30.65 -19.01 4.91
N VAL A 26 -29.93 -19.32 3.82
CA VAL A 26 -30.14 -20.57 3.05
C VAL A 26 -28.81 -21.32 2.95
N GLU A 27 -28.83 -22.56 3.45
CA GLU A 27 -27.76 -23.56 3.50
C GLU A 27 -27.59 -24.25 2.11
N PRO A 28 -26.42 -24.83 1.76
CA PRO A 28 -26.08 -25.18 0.37
C PRO A 28 -26.33 -26.65 0.03
N GLU A 29 -26.89 -26.92 -1.16
CA GLU A 29 -26.96 -28.25 -1.78
C GLU A 29 -26.21 -28.32 -3.12
N ALA A 30 -25.75 -29.53 -3.40
CA ALA A 30 -24.63 -29.92 -4.26
C ALA A 30 -24.97 -30.14 -5.75
N GLU A 31 -23.90 -30.08 -6.57
CA GLU A 31 -23.59 -30.86 -7.77
C GLU A 31 -24.62 -30.97 -8.92
N THR A 32 -24.29 -30.40 -10.09
CA THR A 32 -24.53 -31.11 -11.37
C THR A 32 -23.54 -30.70 -12.47
N LEU A 33 -22.92 -31.72 -13.06
CA LEU A 33 -22.07 -31.73 -14.26
C LEU A 33 -22.77 -31.17 -15.50
N CYS A 34 -22.03 -30.55 -16.42
CA CYS A 34 -22.37 -30.52 -17.86
C CYS A 34 -21.11 -30.46 -18.73
N ALA A 35 -21.01 -31.44 -19.64
CA ALA A 35 -19.99 -31.62 -20.67
C ALA A 35 -20.20 -30.67 -21.88
N PRO A 36 -19.21 -30.52 -22.80
CA PRO A 36 -19.15 -29.43 -23.77
C PRO A 36 -19.88 -29.76 -25.07
N THR A 37 -20.57 -28.78 -25.68
CA THR A 37 -21.13 -28.92 -27.02
C THR A 37 -20.78 -27.73 -27.92
N ASN A 38 -19.88 -28.03 -28.84
CA ASN A 38 -19.83 -27.71 -30.27
C ASN A 38 -19.76 -26.26 -30.80
N ALA A 39 -18.86 -26.15 -31.78
CA ALA A 39 -18.44 -25.00 -32.55
C ALA A 39 -19.46 -24.55 -33.61
N GLN A 40 -19.51 -23.24 -33.88
CA GLN A 40 -19.53 -22.66 -35.23
C GLN A 40 -19.39 -21.12 -35.17
N SER A 41 -18.39 -20.60 -35.87
CA SER A 41 -18.16 -19.20 -36.25
C SER A 41 -18.58 -19.00 -37.73
N PRO A 42 -18.54 -17.81 -38.38
CA PRO A 42 -18.27 -16.44 -37.91
C PRO A 42 -19.28 -15.38 -38.45
N SER A 43 -19.46 -14.26 -37.74
CA SER A 43 -19.98 -13.02 -38.34
C SER A 43 -19.05 -11.86 -38.03
N GLN A 44 -18.50 -11.29 -39.09
CA GLN A 44 -17.58 -10.17 -39.09
C GLN A 44 -18.35 -8.87 -38.86
N ASP A 45 -18.33 -8.38 -37.62
CA ASP A 45 -18.51 -6.96 -37.37
C ASP A 45 -17.17 -6.38 -36.91
N LYS A 46 -16.66 -5.42 -37.69
CA LYS A 46 -15.46 -4.64 -37.37
C LYS A 46 -15.78 -3.72 -36.18
N ALA A 47 -15.85 -4.31 -35.00
CA ALA A 47 -15.80 -3.59 -33.75
C ALA A 47 -14.40 -3.00 -33.59
N LYS A 48 -14.32 -1.67 -33.60
CA LYS A 48 -13.15 -0.88 -33.26
C LYS A 48 -12.61 -1.39 -31.90
N ARG A 49 -11.55 -2.21 -31.93
CA ARG A 49 -10.86 -2.71 -30.73
C ARG A 49 -10.32 -1.50 -29.98
N LYS A 50 -11.07 -1.03 -28.99
CA LYS A 50 -10.49 -0.25 -27.90
C LYS A 50 -9.63 -1.23 -27.13
N THR A 51 -8.31 -1.09 -27.25
CA THR A 51 -7.38 -1.72 -26.30
C THR A 51 -7.84 -1.30 -24.90
N PRO A 52 -8.19 -2.22 -23.99
CA PRO A 52 -8.42 -1.85 -22.61
C PRO A 52 -7.10 -1.25 -22.11
N SER A 53 -7.10 0.05 -21.81
CA SER A 53 -6.04 0.61 -21.00
C SER A 53 -6.14 -0.12 -19.65
N ASP A 54 -5.11 -0.88 -19.28
CA ASP A 54 -4.94 -1.46 -17.95
C ASP A 54 -4.80 -0.33 -16.93
N LYS A 55 -5.91 0.35 -16.66
CA LYS A 55 -6.04 1.30 -15.57
C LYS A 55 -6.32 0.43 -14.36
N GLU A 56 -5.30 0.26 -13.53
CA GLU A 56 -5.43 -0.44 -12.25
C GLU A 56 -6.66 0.09 -11.52
N THR A 57 -7.64 -0.79 -11.29
CA THR A 57 -8.83 -0.45 -10.52
C THR A 57 -8.47 -0.48 -9.05
N GLN A 58 -8.67 0.64 -8.35
CA GLN A 58 -8.48 0.70 -6.91
C GLN A 58 -9.46 -0.25 -6.21
N VAL A 59 -8.95 -1.24 -5.48
CA VAL A 59 -9.74 -2.19 -4.69
C VAL A 59 -9.69 -1.79 -3.23
N THR A 60 -10.87 -1.63 -2.60
CA THR A 60 -10.97 -1.34 -1.16
C THR A 60 -10.95 -2.64 -0.35
N LEU A 61 -9.97 -2.79 0.53
CA LEU A 61 -9.88 -3.91 1.48
C LEU A 61 -10.31 -3.44 2.87
N ASN A 62 -11.22 -4.19 3.51
CA ASN A 62 -11.68 -3.88 4.87
C ASN A 62 -11.04 -4.86 5.87
N ILE A 63 -9.96 -4.44 6.52
CA ILE A 63 -9.18 -5.27 7.45
C ILE A 63 -9.37 -4.76 8.87
N LYS A 64 -9.81 -5.64 9.78
CA LYS A 64 -9.92 -5.33 11.21
C LYS A 64 -8.57 -5.56 11.89
N ILE A 65 -8.04 -4.53 12.54
CA ILE A 65 -6.78 -4.58 13.31
C ILE A 65 -6.97 -3.99 14.71
N SER A 66 -6.10 -4.37 15.65
CA SER A 66 -6.11 -3.76 16.99
C SER A 66 -5.64 -2.30 16.96
N ARG A 67 -6.00 -1.52 17.99
CA ARG A 67 -5.55 -0.11 18.12
C ARG A 67 -4.02 0.00 18.12
N ARG A 68 -3.34 -0.86 18.89
CA ARG A 68 -1.87 -0.88 18.96
C ARG A 68 -1.23 -1.13 17.59
N GLN A 69 -1.79 -2.04 16.79
CA GLN A 69 -1.29 -2.29 15.43
C GLN A 69 -1.55 -1.10 14.52
N LYS A 70 -2.70 -0.44 14.64
CA LYS A 70 -3.01 0.79 13.88
C LYS A 70 -1.99 1.90 14.18
N ASP A 71 -1.71 2.13 15.46
CA ASP A 71 -0.77 3.16 15.89
C ASP A 71 0.63 2.85 15.36
N TRP A 72 1.10 1.61 15.55
CA TRP A 72 2.39 1.14 15.01
C TRP A 72 2.51 1.28 13.48
N LEU A 73 1.47 0.92 12.73
CA LEU A 73 1.45 1.08 11.27
C LEU A 73 1.50 2.56 10.87
N SER A 74 0.82 3.43 11.61
CA SER A 74 0.78 4.86 11.33
C SER A 74 2.16 5.50 11.58
N ASP A 75 2.79 5.20 12.70
CA ASP A 75 4.12 5.71 13.07
C ASP A 75 5.18 5.23 12.07
N THR A 76 5.13 3.94 11.71
CA THR A 76 6.06 3.34 10.75
C THR A 76 5.86 3.93 9.35
N ALA A 77 4.62 4.09 8.90
CA ALA A 77 4.33 4.72 7.62
C ALA A 77 4.79 6.18 7.55
N GLN A 78 4.66 6.93 8.65
CA GLN A 78 5.14 8.30 8.74
C GLN A 78 6.68 8.33 8.64
N THR A 79 7.37 7.48 9.40
CA THR A 79 8.84 7.35 9.33
C THR A 79 9.31 7.03 7.92
N ILE A 80 8.63 6.13 7.21
CA ILE A 80 8.96 5.79 5.83
C ILE A 80 8.73 6.98 4.89
N ARG A 81 7.66 7.76 5.06
CA ARG A 81 7.42 8.97 4.25
C ARG A 81 8.45 10.06 4.53
N ASP A 82 8.80 10.28 5.79
CA ASP A 82 9.76 11.31 6.16
C ASP A 82 11.18 10.97 5.64
N ASN A 83 11.50 9.68 5.52
CA ASN A 83 12.76 9.20 4.96
C ASN A 83 12.80 9.20 3.42
N ASN A 84 11.66 9.26 2.73
CA ASN A 84 11.59 9.16 1.27
C ASN A 84 10.84 10.36 0.69
N GLU A 85 11.52 11.19 -0.13
CA GLU A 85 10.93 12.39 -0.74
C GLU A 85 9.70 12.09 -1.64
N GLY A 86 9.57 10.85 -2.13
CA GLY A 86 8.44 10.41 -2.93
C GLY A 86 8.19 8.90 -2.84
N PRO A 87 7.12 8.40 -3.47
CA PRO A 87 6.82 6.98 -3.53
C PRO A 87 7.97 6.21 -4.22
N VAL A 88 8.54 5.23 -3.52
CA VAL A 88 9.64 4.41 -4.03
C VAL A 88 9.09 3.11 -4.63
N ALA A 89 9.33 2.90 -5.92
CA ALA A 89 8.96 1.67 -6.60
C ALA A 89 9.69 0.47 -5.98
N PRO A 90 9.12 -0.75 -6.00
CA PRO A 90 9.73 -1.91 -5.37
C PRO A 90 11.19 -2.18 -5.77
N ALA A 91 11.55 -1.87 -7.02
CA ALA A 91 12.91 -2.03 -7.54
C ALA A 91 13.91 -1.04 -6.93
N ASP A 92 13.46 0.16 -6.57
CA ASP A 92 14.30 1.24 -6.06
C ASP A 92 14.38 1.22 -4.51
N ARG A 93 13.72 0.27 -3.86
CA ARG A 93 13.74 0.13 -2.40
C ARG A 93 15.12 -0.35 -1.95
N VAL A 94 15.79 0.50 -1.18
CA VAL A 94 17.06 0.16 -0.55
C VAL A 94 16.81 -0.51 0.80
N TYR A 95 17.19 -1.78 0.92
CA TYR A 95 17.15 -2.50 2.19
C TYR A 95 18.49 -2.39 2.93
N PRO A 96 18.52 -2.57 4.26
CA PRO A 96 19.75 -2.54 5.04
C PRO A 96 20.85 -3.46 4.49
N GLN A 97 20.48 -4.63 3.96
CA GLN A 97 21.43 -5.56 3.33
C GLN A 97 22.13 -4.95 2.12
N HIS A 98 21.42 -4.19 1.29
CA HIS A 98 22.00 -3.51 0.13
C HIS A 98 23.04 -2.47 0.56
N LEU A 99 22.76 -1.71 1.63
CA LEU A 99 23.70 -0.72 2.17
C LEU A 99 24.98 -1.37 2.69
N ILE A 100 24.87 -2.52 3.36
CA ILE A 100 26.03 -3.28 3.85
C ILE A 100 26.89 -3.74 2.67
N GLN A 101 26.26 -4.26 1.60
CA GLN A 101 26.99 -4.70 0.42
C GLN A 101 27.72 -3.54 -0.26
N VAL A 102 27.05 -2.39 -0.45
CA VAL A 102 27.67 -1.19 -0.99
C VAL A 102 28.83 -0.71 -0.10
N ALA A 103 28.67 -0.73 1.22
CA ALA A 103 29.74 -0.37 2.14
C ALA A 103 30.95 -1.32 1.99
N ILE A 104 30.73 -2.63 1.88
CA ILE A 104 31.80 -3.61 1.64
C ILE A 104 32.50 -3.34 0.31
N ASP A 105 31.75 -3.08 -0.76
CA ASP A 105 32.30 -2.83 -2.09
C ASP A 105 33.12 -1.53 -2.11
N LEU A 106 32.63 -0.48 -1.45
CA LEU A 106 33.39 0.75 -1.24
C LEU A 106 34.69 0.45 -0.46
N LEU A 107 34.62 -0.30 0.64
CA LEU A 107 35.80 -0.65 1.43
C LEU A 107 36.83 -1.47 0.65
N LYS A 108 36.39 -2.40 -0.22
CA LYS A 108 37.28 -3.17 -1.10
C LYS A 108 37.89 -2.33 -2.22
N SER A 109 37.15 -1.34 -2.73
CA SER A 109 37.63 -0.45 -3.78
C SER A 109 38.67 0.57 -3.27
N ASN A 110 38.68 0.85 -1.96
CA ASN A 110 39.70 1.66 -1.34
C ASN A 110 40.95 0.82 -1.06
N GLU A 111 42.13 1.36 -1.37
CA GLU A 111 43.44 0.74 -1.10
C GLU A 111 43.78 0.81 0.39
N VAL A 112 43.03 0.07 1.20
CA VAL A 112 43.17 0.03 2.65
C VAL A 112 43.91 -1.24 3.07
N ASP A 113 45.03 -1.08 3.77
CA ASP A 113 45.80 -2.19 4.32
C ASP A 113 45.20 -2.65 5.66
N TRP A 114 44.30 -3.62 5.58
CA TRP A 114 43.59 -4.19 6.72
C TRP A 114 44.50 -4.83 7.77
N SER A 115 45.76 -5.15 7.44
CA SER A 115 46.71 -5.71 8.40
C SER A 115 47.25 -4.68 9.39
N LYS A 116 47.18 -3.39 9.04
CA LYS A 116 47.71 -2.28 9.84
C LYS A 116 46.66 -1.60 10.71
N ILE A 117 45.40 -1.66 10.31
CA ILE A 117 44.29 -1.03 11.03
C ILE A 117 43.90 -1.87 12.23
N ARG A 118 43.97 -1.27 13.42
CA ARG A 118 43.62 -1.92 14.69
C ARG A 118 42.37 -1.32 15.33
N ASN A 119 42.02 -0.09 14.99
CA ASN A 119 40.89 0.63 15.56
C ASN A 119 40.09 1.40 14.49
N VAL A 120 38.92 1.90 14.90
CA VAL A 120 37.99 2.60 14.01
C VAL A 120 38.50 4.00 13.61
N GLU A 121 39.31 4.64 14.45
CA GLU A 121 39.85 5.98 14.20
C GLU A 121 40.92 5.96 13.10
N GLU A 122 41.81 4.96 13.10
CA GLU A 122 42.82 4.71 12.07
C GLU A 122 42.16 4.45 10.71
N LEU A 123 41.07 3.67 10.69
CA LEU A 123 40.29 3.42 9.48
C LEU A 123 39.69 4.72 8.92
N ARG A 124 39.11 5.57 9.78
CA ARG A 124 38.55 6.88 9.37
C ARG A 124 39.63 7.78 8.77
N GLY A 125 40.80 7.85 9.41
CA GLY A 125 41.95 8.58 8.90
C GLY A 125 42.41 8.10 7.52
N HIS A 126 42.42 6.78 7.31
CA HIS A 126 42.78 6.18 6.01
C HIS A 126 41.75 6.44 4.91
N LEU A 127 40.46 6.43 5.25
CA LEU A 127 39.37 6.69 4.31
C LEU A 127 39.12 8.18 4.05
N LYS A 128 39.85 9.09 4.74
CA LYS A 128 39.68 10.55 4.67
C LYS A 128 38.23 10.99 4.92
N LEU A 129 37.56 10.31 5.84
CA LEU A 129 36.19 10.56 6.28
C LEU A 129 36.15 11.34 7.59
#